data_AF-A0A180FFS6-F1
#
_entry.id   AF-A0A180FFS6-F1
#
_cell.length_a   1.000
_cell.length_b   1.000
_cell.length_c   1.000
_cell.angle_alpha   90.00
_cell.angle_beta   90.00
_cell.angle_gamma   90.00
#
_symmetry.space_group_name_H-M   'P 1'
#
loop_
_entity.id
_entity.type
_entity.pdbx_description
1 polymer ?
#
loop_
_entity_poly.entity_id
_entity_poly.type
_entity_poly.pdbx_seq_one_letter_code
_entity_poly.pdbx_strand_id
1 'polypeptide(L)'
;MRHIRLTEEERQELEHLYKTSLNSVVRERSFCLLLSNKGHRIIEIAEITNLCRQTVSSVLTAWESSRSEDKHLTLSTAPGRGAKIKINPVGDLLPQLIENHSHNLNPIPNELEKKYGVKVCRSTLQTF
;
A
#
# COMPACT_ATOMS: atom_id res chain seq x y z
N MET A 1 20.25 19.44 3.31
CA MET A 1 18.84 19.77 2.96
C MET A 1 18.52 19.03 1.68
N ARG A 2 17.38 18.33 1.63
CA ARG A 2 17.01 17.50 0.48
C ARG A 2 15.99 18.24 -0.37
N HIS A 3 16.28 18.34 -1.66
CA HIS A 3 15.40 18.90 -2.67
C HIS A 3 15.36 17.94 -3.84
N ILE A 4 14.18 17.75 -4.42
CA ILE A 4 14.05 16.95 -5.64
C ILE A 4 14.34 17.84 -6.86
N ARG A 5 14.80 17.24 -7.95
CA ARG A 5 14.88 17.89 -9.25
C ARG A 5 13.89 17.21 -10.19
N LEU A 6 12.93 17.98 -10.67
CA LEU A 6 11.94 17.53 -11.63
C LEU A 6 12.37 17.90 -13.05
N THR A 7 12.06 17.04 -14.02
CA THR A 7 12.10 17.47 -15.43
C THR A 7 10.95 18.44 -15.71
N GLU A 8 11.01 19.11 -16.87
CA GLU A 8 9.95 20.05 -17.24
C GLU A 8 8.62 19.31 -17.44
N GLU A 9 8.65 18.11 -18.02
CA GLU A 9 7.49 17.25 -18.22
C GLU A 9 6.87 16.84 -16.87
N GLU A 10 7.69 16.36 -15.94
CA GLU A 10 7.25 15.99 -14.59
C GLU A 10 6.63 17.18 -13.85
N ARG A 11 7.24 18.36 -13.99
CA ARG A 11 6.73 19.60 -13.39
C ARG A 11 5.35 19.96 -13.92
N GLN A 12 5.18 19.96 -15.25
CA GLN A 12 3.90 20.29 -15.88
C GLN A 12 2.80 19.30 -15.49
N GLU A 13 3.13 18.01 -15.42
CA GLU A 13 2.17 16.99 -15.01
C GLU A 13 1.76 17.14 -13.55
N LEU A 14 2.70 17.38 -12.65
CA LEU A 14 2.40 17.62 -11.23
C LEU A 14 1.56 18.89 -11.03
N GLU A 15 1.82 19.96 -11.80
CA GLU A 15 0.99 21.16 -11.81
C GLU A 15 -0.42 20.89 -12.30
N HIS A 16 -0.57 20.06 -13.34
CA HIS A 16 -1.87 19.63 -13.84
C HIS A 16 -2.63 18.85 -12.75
N LEU A 17 -2.01 17.81 -12.18
CA LEU A 17 -2.59 16.99 -11.12
C LEU A 17 -3.00 17.79 -9.89
N TYR A 18 -2.18 18.76 -9.47
CA TYR A 18 -2.51 19.65 -8.37
C TYR A 18 -3.82 20.44 -8.62
N LYS A 19 -4.04 20.88 -9.86
CA LYS A 19 -5.21 21.67 -10.25
C LYS A 19 -6.47 20.83 -10.53
N THR A 20 -6.31 19.66 -11.14
CA THR A 20 -7.45 18.90 -11.71
C THR A 20 -7.84 17.65 -10.94
N SER A 21 -6.93 17.09 -10.12
CA SER A 21 -7.21 15.82 -9.44
C SER A 21 -8.34 15.95 -8.41
N LEU A 22 -9.27 14.99 -8.43
CA LEU A 22 -10.33 14.85 -7.43
C LEU A 22 -9.80 14.27 -6.11
N ASN A 23 -8.65 13.59 -6.13
CA ASN A 23 -8.06 12.96 -4.95
C ASN A 23 -7.19 13.98 -4.19
N SER A 24 -7.58 14.31 -2.95
CA SER A 24 -6.86 15.26 -2.10
C SER A 24 -5.41 14.84 -1.83
N VAL A 25 -5.16 13.55 -1.61
CA VAL A 25 -3.82 13.01 -1.34
C VAL A 25 -2.91 13.23 -2.55
N VAL A 26 -3.43 12.98 -3.76
CA VAL A 26 -2.67 13.22 -5.00
C VAL A 26 -2.34 14.70 -5.12
N ARG A 27 -3.31 15.60 -4.91
CA ARG A 27 -3.07 17.05 -4.95
C ARG A 27 -2.02 17.50 -3.95
N GLU A 28 -2.14 17.09 -2.69
CA GLU A 28 -1.20 17.44 -1.62
C GLU A 28 0.22 16.93 -1.92
N ARG A 29 0.35 15.66 -2.31
CA ARG A 29 1.66 15.08 -2.65
C ARG A 29 2.28 15.75 -3.87
N SER A 30 1.50 16.03 -4.91
CA SER A 30 1.99 16.81 -6.07
C SER A 30 2.47 18.19 -5.65
N PHE A 31 1.72 18.87 -4.78
CA PHE A 31 2.10 20.18 -4.28
C PHE A 31 3.40 20.13 -3.44
N CYS A 32 3.59 19.12 -2.60
CA CYS A 32 4.84 18.90 -1.87
C CYS A 32 6.05 18.76 -2.81
N LEU A 33 5.91 18.00 -3.90
CA LEU A 33 6.97 17.81 -4.88
C LEU A 33 7.31 19.12 -5.60
N LEU A 34 6.29 19.88 -6.02
CA LEU A 34 6.46 21.19 -6.65
C LEU A 34 7.19 22.19 -5.73
N LEU A 35 6.84 22.23 -4.44
CA LEU A 35 7.53 23.10 -3.47
C LEU A 35 8.98 22.66 -3.25
N SER A 36 9.23 21.37 -3.15
CA SER A 36 10.60 20.84 -3.03
C SER A 36 11.46 21.20 -4.23
N ASN A 37 10.91 21.10 -5.45
CA ASN A 37 11.59 21.50 -6.69
C ASN A 37 11.86 23.02 -6.77
N LYS A 38 11.03 23.85 -6.11
CA LYS A 38 11.24 25.30 -5.97
C LYS A 38 12.31 25.66 -4.91
N GLY A 39 12.88 24.67 -4.21
CA GLY A 39 13.94 24.89 -3.22
C GLY A 39 13.45 25.07 -1.79
N HIS A 40 12.16 24.84 -1.50
CA HIS A 40 11.66 24.86 -0.13
C HIS A 40 12.23 23.69 0.68
N ARG A 41 12.55 23.94 1.95
CA ARG A 41 13.01 22.94 2.92
C ARG A 41 11.85 22.09 3.38
N ILE A 42 12.11 20.86 3.82
CA ILE A 42 11.08 19.93 4.32
C ILE A 42 10.23 20.56 5.43
N ILE A 43 10.83 21.37 6.32
CA ILE A 43 10.10 22.05 7.41
C ILE A 43 9.14 23.10 6.85
N GLU A 44 9.60 23.93 5.91
CA GLU A 44 8.77 24.94 5.25
C GLU A 44 7.63 24.30 4.46
N ILE A 45 7.91 23.19 3.74
CA ILE A 45 6.88 22.43 3.02
C ILE A 45 5.84 21.89 4.00
N ALA A 46 6.28 21.29 5.12
CA ALA A 46 5.40 20.76 6.14
C ALA A 46 4.47 21.84 6.73
N GLU A 47 4.99 23.04 6.96
CA GLU A 47 4.20 24.20 7.41
C GLU A 47 3.20 24.68 6.35
N ILE A 48 3.64 24.80 5.09
CA ILE A 48 2.78 25.25 3.97
C ILE A 48 1.64 24.25 3.70
N THR A 49 1.93 22.95 3.73
CA THR A 49 0.95 21.91 3.39
C THR A 49 0.21 21.35 4.60
N ASN A 50 0.54 21.81 5.82
CA ASN A 50 0.03 21.28 7.09
C ASN A 50 0.22 19.74 7.23
N LEU A 51 1.28 19.20 6.63
CA LEU A 51 1.68 17.81 6.75
C LEU A 51 2.82 17.67 7.75
N CYS A 52 2.95 16.51 8.39
CA CYS A 52 4.11 16.29 9.24
C CYS A 52 5.39 16.11 8.40
N ARG A 53 6.53 16.53 8.97
CA ARG A 53 7.86 16.42 8.34
C ARG A 53 8.16 15.02 7.82
N GLN A 54 7.72 13.98 8.53
CA GLN A 54 7.93 12.58 8.15
C GLN A 54 7.17 12.21 6.88
N THR A 55 5.91 12.67 6.74
CA THR A 55 5.11 12.48 5.53
C THR A 55 5.78 13.16 4.33
N VAL A 56 6.20 14.43 4.47
CA VAL A 56 6.91 15.13 3.39
C VAL A 56 8.18 14.36 3.00
N SER A 57 8.99 13.94 3.97
CA SER A 57 10.19 13.15 3.70
C SER A 57 9.88 11.83 2.98
N SER A 58 8.80 11.14 3.37
CA SER A 58 8.37 9.89 2.74
C SER A 58 7.92 10.12 1.30
N VAL A 59 7.16 11.19 1.02
CA VAL A 59 6.72 11.55 -0.33
C VAL A 59 7.92 11.83 -1.25
N LEU A 60 8.88 12.64 -0.80
CA LEU A 60 10.11 12.89 -1.59
C LEU A 60 10.90 11.60 -1.82
N THR A 61 10.95 10.71 -0.83
CA THR A 61 11.65 9.42 -0.94
C THR A 61 10.99 8.48 -1.93
N ALA A 62 9.66 8.36 -1.87
CA ALA A 62 8.92 7.50 -2.78
C ALA A 62 9.14 7.95 -4.23
N TRP A 63 9.06 9.25 -4.49
CA TRP A 63 9.26 9.83 -5.83
C TRP A 63 10.67 9.57 -6.39
N GLU A 64 11.72 9.81 -5.60
CA GLU A 64 13.10 9.61 -6.05
C GLU A 64 13.49 8.13 -6.19
N SER A 65 12.86 7.25 -5.41
CA SER A 65 13.18 5.81 -5.42
C SER A 65 12.39 5.03 -6.48
N SER A 66 11.30 5.59 -7.01
CA SER A 66 10.51 4.96 -8.07
C SER A 66 11.17 5.11 -9.44
N ARG A 67 10.98 4.10 -10.29
CA ARG A 67 11.31 4.18 -11.72
C ARG A 67 10.43 5.24 -12.39
N SER A 68 10.91 5.84 -13.48
CA SER A 68 10.19 6.93 -14.17
C SER A 68 8.75 6.57 -14.51
N GLU A 69 8.50 5.35 -14.95
CA GLU A 69 7.15 4.83 -15.30
C GLU A 69 6.22 4.70 -14.09
N ASP A 70 6.76 4.51 -12.89
CA ASP A 70 6.01 4.22 -11.67
C ASP A 70 5.83 5.47 -10.77
N LYS A 71 6.45 6.60 -11.09
CA LYS A 71 6.45 7.82 -10.25
C LYS A 71 5.04 8.27 -9.89
N HIS A 72 4.10 8.26 -10.84
CA HIS A 72 2.72 8.66 -10.62
C HIS A 72 1.97 7.76 -9.64
N LEU A 73 2.34 6.47 -9.57
CA LEU A 73 1.74 5.53 -8.62
C LEU A 73 2.06 5.92 -7.17
N THR A 74 3.20 6.58 -6.93
CA THR A 74 3.61 7.04 -5.59
C THR A 74 2.73 8.17 -5.05
N LEU A 75 2.02 8.90 -5.92
CA LEU A 75 1.13 9.99 -5.54
C LEU A 75 -0.19 9.47 -4.96
N SER A 76 -0.60 8.27 -5.33
CA SER A 76 -1.82 7.65 -4.84
C SER A 76 -1.57 6.81 -3.59
N THR A 77 -2.61 6.59 -2.80
CA THR A 77 -2.56 5.57 -1.75
C THR A 77 -2.66 4.21 -2.43
N ALA A 78 -1.78 3.28 -2.05
CA ALA A 78 -1.84 1.91 -2.54
C ALA A 78 -3.23 1.31 -2.26
N PRO A 79 -3.74 0.42 -3.13
CA PRO A 79 -5.01 -0.25 -2.88
C PRO A 79 -4.94 -0.96 -1.52
N GLY A 80 -6.04 -0.91 -0.78
CA GLY A 80 -6.17 -1.67 0.45
C GLY A 80 -5.95 -3.16 0.18
N ARG A 81 -5.42 -3.89 1.16
CA ARG A 81 -5.13 -5.34 1.05
C ARG A 81 -6.37 -6.22 0.80
N GLY A 82 -7.56 -5.64 0.73
CA GLY A 82 -8.82 -6.35 0.66
C GLY A 82 -9.22 -6.97 1.99
N ALA A 83 -10.38 -7.62 2.00
CA ALA A 83 -10.83 -8.40 3.14
C ALA A 83 -9.94 -9.65 3.29
N LYS A 84 -9.63 -10.02 4.54
CA LYS A 84 -8.96 -11.30 4.83
C LYS A 84 -9.82 -12.45 4.31
N ILE A 85 -9.22 -13.38 3.57
CA ILE A 85 -9.89 -14.60 3.11
C ILE A 85 -10.41 -15.35 4.34
N LYS A 86 -11.73 -15.56 4.41
CA LYS A 86 -12.36 -16.36 5.46
C LYS A 86 -12.26 -17.85 5.08
N ILE A 87 -12.16 -18.74 6.06
CA ILE A 87 -12.17 -20.20 5.86
C ILE A 87 -13.57 -20.75 5.50
N ASN A 88 -14.59 -19.89 5.54
CA ASN A 88 -15.99 -20.22 5.31
C ASN A 88 -16.29 -21.06 4.04
N PRO A 89 -15.64 -20.87 2.87
CA PRO A 89 -15.93 -21.72 1.71
C PRO A 89 -15.49 -23.19 1.88
N VAL A 90 -14.68 -23.51 2.88
CA VAL A 90 -14.23 -24.88 3.20
C VAL A 90 -14.69 -25.31 4.61
N GLY A 91 -15.47 -24.46 5.29
CA GLY A 91 -15.90 -24.68 6.68
C GLY A 91 -16.64 -26.01 6.86
N ASP A 92 -17.54 -26.33 5.93
CA ASP A 92 -18.33 -27.57 5.96
C ASP A 92 -17.50 -28.84 5.72
N LEU A 93 -16.33 -28.70 5.10
CA LEU A 93 -15.43 -29.82 4.79
C LEU A 93 -14.39 -30.08 5.89
N LEU A 94 -14.23 -29.13 6.83
CA LEU A 94 -13.25 -29.25 7.92
C LEU A 94 -13.51 -30.46 8.83
N PRO A 95 -14.75 -30.74 9.30
CA PRO A 95 -14.99 -31.88 10.19
C PRO A 95 -14.59 -33.21 9.55
N GLN A 96 -14.92 -33.40 8.27
CA GLN A 96 -14.57 -34.61 7.51
C GLN A 96 -13.05 -34.74 7.35
N LEU A 97 -12.36 -33.63 7.12
CA LEU A 97 -10.90 -33.61 7.00
C LEU A 97 -10.21 -33.92 8.34
N ILE A 98 -10.76 -33.44 9.45
CA ILE A 98 -10.28 -33.71 10.81
C ILE A 98 -10.45 -35.19 11.16
N GLU A 99 -11.60 -35.78 10.84
CA GLU A 99 -11.85 -37.23 11.03
C GLU A 99 -10.86 -38.08 10.22
N ASN A 100 -10.65 -37.74 8.94
CA ASN A 100 -9.70 -38.44 8.06
C ASN A 100 -8.25 -38.42 8.57
N HIS A 101 -7.87 -37.39 9.33
CA HIS A 101 -6.55 -37.26 9.94
C HIS A 101 -6.52 -37.61 11.44
N SER A 102 -7.53 -38.34 11.95
CA SER A 102 -7.60 -38.75 13.36
C SER A 102 -7.41 -37.57 14.33
N HIS A 103 -8.05 -36.43 14.05
CA HIS A 103 -7.94 -35.17 14.79
C HIS A 103 -6.57 -34.48 14.79
N ASN A 104 -5.61 -34.95 13.98
CA ASN A 104 -4.34 -34.27 13.82
C ASN A 104 -4.51 -33.01 12.95
N LEU A 105 -4.38 -31.83 13.55
CA LEU A 105 -4.51 -30.54 12.86
C LEU A 105 -3.25 -30.10 12.10
N ASN A 106 -2.10 -30.76 12.30
CA ASN A 106 -0.85 -30.37 11.66
C ASN A 106 -0.82 -30.58 10.13
N PRO A 107 -1.36 -31.67 9.54
CA PRO A 107 -1.36 -31.86 8.09
C PRO A 107 -2.39 -30.98 7.35
N ILE A 108 -3.44 -30.56 8.05
CA ILE A 108 -4.62 -29.90 7.47
C ILE A 108 -4.30 -28.57 6.74
N PRO A 109 -3.48 -27.64 7.28
CA PRO A 109 -3.11 -26.41 6.57
C PRO A 109 -2.48 -26.64 5.19
N ASN A 110 -1.58 -27.63 5.10
CA ASN A 110 -0.89 -27.96 3.85
C ASN A 110 -1.84 -28.58 2.83
N GLU A 111 -2.81 -29.37 3.30
CA GLU A 111 -3.81 -29.98 2.43
C GLU A 111 -4.82 -28.94 1.92
N LEU A 112 -5.23 -28.00 2.77
CA LEU A 112 -6.12 -26.89 2.40
C LEU A 112 -5.46 -25.95 1.38
N GLU A 113 -4.17 -25.66 1.54
CA GLU A 113 -3.41 -24.85 0.58
C GLU A 113 -3.28 -25.58 -0.76
N LYS A 114 -2.99 -26.89 -0.77
CA LYS A 114 -2.85 -27.69 -2.01
C LYS A 114 -4.16 -27.91 -2.76
N LYS A 115 -5.24 -28.25 -2.05
CA LYS A 115 -6.52 -28.65 -2.68
C LYS A 115 -7.45 -27.46 -2.96
N TYR A 116 -7.44 -26.45 -2.09
CA TYR A 116 -8.42 -25.36 -2.13
C TYR A 116 -7.77 -23.97 -2.24
N GLY A 117 -6.44 -23.87 -2.23
CA GLY A 117 -5.73 -22.58 -2.26
C GLY A 117 -5.92 -21.74 -1.01
N VAL A 118 -6.46 -22.33 0.07
CA VAL A 118 -6.79 -21.61 1.30
C VAL A 118 -5.65 -21.74 2.29
N LYS A 119 -4.94 -20.63 2.51
CA LYS A 119 -3.86 -20.56 3.49
C LYS A 119 -4.38 -20.20 4.87
N VAL A 120 -4.33 -21.16 5.80
CA VAL A 120 -4.79 -21.01 7.19
C VAL A 120 -3.73 -21.50 8.16
N CYS A 121 -3.67 -20.92 9.35
CA CYS A 121 -2.79 -21.40 10.42
C CYS A 121 -3.55 -22.35 11.35
N ARG A 122 -2.80 -23.18 12.09
CA ARG A 122 -3.36 -24.13 13.06
C ARG A 122 -4.29 -23.48 14.09
N SER A 123 -3.97 -22.27 14.57
CA SER A 123 -4.83 -21.54 15.51
C SER A 123 -6.18 -21.17 14.91
N THR A 124 -6.25 -20.95 13.59
CA THR A 124 -7.53 -20.73 12.90
C THR A 124 -8.37 -22.00 12.92
N LEU A 125 -7.76 -23.17 12.65
CA LEU A 125 -8.45 -24.47 12.66
C LEU A 125 -8.99 -24.87 14.04
N GLN A 126 -8.30 -24.48 15.11
CA GLN A 126 -8.71 -24.78 16.49
C GLN A 126 -9.95 -23.98 16.95
N THR A 127 -10.32 -22.93 16.21
CA THR A 127 -11.50 -22.10 16.52
C THR A 127 -12.78 -22.64 15.88
N PHE A 128 -12.67 -23.65 15.00
CA PHE A 128 -13.78 -24.35 14.34
C PHE A 128 -13.93 -25.76 14.94
#